data_AF-A0AAN4WZ64-F1
#
_entry.id   AF-A0AAN4WZ64-F1
#
_cell.length_a   1.000
_cell.length_b   1.000
_cell.length_c   1.000
_cell.angle_alpha   90.00
_cell.angle_beta   90.00
_cell.angle_gamma   90.00
#
_symmetry.space_group_name_H-M   'P 1'
#
loop_
_entity.id
_entity.type
_entity.pdbx_description
1 polymer ?
#
loop_
_entity_poly.entity_id
_entity_poly.type
_entity_poly.pdbx_seq_one_letter_code
_entity_poly.pdbx_strand_id
1 'polypeptide(L)' 'MKSAQHIYNAKIRRCPRSPEWKTGALRGLEKAIDGTEPEPSTYPIGSAQDDAWRAGYDYGLAEGKAQQ' A
#
# COMPACT_ATOMS: atom_id res chain seq x y z
N MET A 1 11.77 -3.91 14.03
CA MET A 1 10.59 -3.54 13.24
C MET A 1 10.17 -4.70 12.34
N LYS A 2 8.87 -4.88 12.10
CA LYS A 2 8.38 -5.83 11.10
C LYS A 2 8.57 -5.23 9.71
N SER A 3 8.97 -6.02 8.71
CA SER A 3 9.10 -5.51 7.33
C SER A 3 7.73 -5.20 6.71
N ALA A 4 7.71 -4.34 5.71
CA ALA A 4 6.51 -4.04 4.91
C ALA A 4 5.85 -5.32 4.37
N GLN A 5 6.65 -6.23 3.81
CA GLN A 5 6.17 -7.52 3.29
C GLN A 5 5.54 -8.41 4.37
N HIS A 6 6.07 -8.40 5.59
CA HIS A 6 5.49 -9.16 6.70
C HIS A 6 4.09 -8.66 7.04
N ILE A 7 3.91 -7.33 7.16
CA ILE A 7 2.61 -6.71 7.46
C ILE A 7 1.62 -6.94 6.32
N TYR A 8 2.08 -6.79 5.07
CA TYR A 8 1.27 -7.07 3.89
C TYR A 8 0.74 -8.51 3.89
N ASN A 9 1.60 -9.50 4.15
CA ASN A 9 1.21 -10.90 4.16
C ASN A 9 0.20 -11.23 5.27
N ALA A 10 0.32 -10.57 6.42
CA ALA A 10 -0.55 -10.77 7.58
C ALA A 10 -1.92 -10.11 7.42
N LYS A 11 -1.98 -8.89 6.89
CA LYS A 11 -3.21 -8.05 6.91
C LYS A 11 -3.85 -7.85 5.54
N ILE A 12 -3.06 -7.71 4.48
CA ILE A 12 -3.53 -7.20 3.19
C ILE A 12 -3.71 -8.31 2.16
N ARG A 13 -2.78 -9.27 2.08
CA ARG A 13 -2.74 -10.30 1.03
C ARG A 13 -4.08 -11.00 0.83
N ARG A 14 -4.75 -11.34 1.93
CA ARG A 14 -6.04 -12.08 1.94
C ARG A 14 -7.28 -11.19 2.02
N CYS A 15 -7.15 -9.87 2.08
CA CYS A 15 -8.33 -9.00 2.14
C CYS A 15 -9.08 -9.03 0.79
N PRO A 16 -10.41 -8.80 0.76
CA PRO A 16 -11.21 -8.86 -0.47
C PRO A 16 -11.09 -7.62 -1.37
N ARG A 17 -10.15 -6.71 -1.07
CA ARG A 17 -9.92 -5.50 -1.88
C ARG A 17 -9.26 -5.83 -3.22
N SER A 18 -9.38 -4.90 -4.15
CA SER A 18 -8.87 -5.08 -5.51
C SER A 18 -7.32 -5.18 -5.54
N PRO A 19 -6.74 -5.77 -6.59
CA PRO A 19 -5.28 -5.86 -6.77
C PRO A 19 -4.59 -4.48 -6.76
N GLU A 20 -5.24 -3.46 -7.32
CA GLU A 20 -4.76 -2.08 -7.38
C GLU A 20 -4.58 -1.51 -5.97
N TRP A 21 -5.63 -1.66 -5.14
CA TRP A 21 -5.61 -1.23 -3.74
C TRP A 21 -4.53 -1.95 -2.94
N LYS A 22 -4.37 -3.26 -3.15
CA LYS A 22 -3.32 -4.04 -2.47
C LYS A 22 -1.93 -3.60 -2.88
N THR A 23 -1.72 -3.32 -4.16
CA THR A 23 -0.44 -2.81 -4.68
C THR A 23 -0.11 -1.46 -4.04
N GLY A 24 -1.07 -0.53 -4.03
CA GLY A 24 -0.92 0.75 -3.35
C GLY A 24 -0.58 0.57 -1.86
N ALA A 25 -1.29 -0.30 -1.16
CA ALA A 25 -1.06 -0.55 0.26
C ALA A 25 0.32 -1.13 0.57
N LEU A 26 0.86 -1.99 -0.31
CA LEU A 26 2.24 -2.45 -0.18
C LEU A 26 3.22 -1.28 -0.36
N ARG A 27 3.03 -0.44 -1.38
CA ARG A 27 3.87 0.75 -1.61
C ARG A 27 3.84 1.74 -0.44
N GLY A 28 2.68 1.96 0.16
CA GLY A 28 2.55 2.79 1.36
C GLY A 28 3.29 2.22 2.55
N LEU A 29 3.26 0.89 2.74
CA LEU A 29 4.03 0.21 3.80
C LEU A 29 5.54 0.34 3.59
N GLU A 30 6.03 0.13 2.36
CA GLU A 30 7.45 0.29 2.00
C GLU A 30 7.92 1.72 2.27
N LYS A 31 7.11 2.72 1.90
CA LYS A 31 7.43 4.13 2.18
C LYS A 31 7.51 4.40 3.69
N ALA A 32 6.54 3.89 4.45
CA ALA A 32 6.49 4.14 5.88
C ALA A 32 7.59 3.41 6.65
N ILE A 33 7.93 2.16 6.29
CA ILE A 33 8.85 1.33 7.09
C ILE A 33 10.29 1.43 6.58
N ASP A 34 10.46 1.37 5.25
CA ASP A 34 11.76 1.31 4.62
C ASP A 34 12.23 2.70 4.13
N GLY A 35 11.37 3.73 4.22
CA GLY A 35 11.64 5.09 3.76
C GLY A 35 11.70 5.23 2.23
N THR A 36 11.54 4.13 1.49
CA THR A 36 11.70 4.03 0.04
C THR A 36 10.59 4.81 -0.65
N GLU A 37 10.93 5.67 -1.62
CA GLU A 37 9.93 6.30 -2.47
C GLU A 37 9.44 5.27 -3.49
N PRO A 38 8.18 4.82 -3.42
CA PRO A 38 7.69 3.82 -4.33
C PRO A 38 7.30 4.45 -5.67
N GLU A 39 7.38 3.65 -6.73
CA GLU A 39 6.86 4.04 -8.04
C GLU A 39 5.37 4.45 -7.92
N PRO A 40 4.96 5.51 -8.64
CA PRO A 40 3.58 5.98 -8.63
C PRO A 40 2.63 4.96 -9.28
N SER A 41 1.33 5.20 -9.08
CA SER A 41 0.26 4.49 -9.79
C SER A 41 0.50 4.50 -11.31
N THR A 42 0.42 3.33 -11.94
CA THR A 42 0.54 3.16 -13.40
C THR A 42 -0.81 3.30 -14.13
N TYR A 43 -1.89 3.50 -13.39
CA TYR A 43 -3.23 3.62 -13.94
C TYR A 43 -3.50 5.05 -14.43
N PRO A 44 -4.38 5.25 -15.42
CA PRO A 44 -4.80 6.58 -15.83
C PRO A 44 -5.33 7.38 -14.63
N ILE A 45 -4.85 8.61 -14.49
CA ILE A 45 -5.21 9.49 -13.37
C ILE A 45 -6.73 9.68 -13.32
N GLY A 46 -7.31 9.52 -12.13
CA GLY A 46 -8.76 9.66 -11.91
C GLY A 46 -9.61 8.50 -12.43
N SER A 47 -8.98 7.40 -12.86
CA SER A 47 -9.69 6.14 -13.08
C SER A 47 -9.98 5.46 -11.74
N ALA A 48 -11.00 4.59 -11.72
CA ALA A 48 -11.32 3.79 -10.53
C ALA A 48 -10.13 2.93 -10.04
N GLN A 49 -9.22 2.55 -10.94
CA GLN A 49 -8.00 1.80 -10.60
C GLN A 49 -6.95 2.69 -9.92
N ASP A 50 -6.77 3.92 -10.42
CA ASP A 50 -5.90 4.93 -9.78
C ASP A 50 -6.43 5.30 -8.39
N ASP A 51 -7.73 5.53 -8.26
CA ASP A 51 -8.37 5.82 -6.97
C ASP A 51 -8.21 4.66 -5.98
N ALA A 52 -8.40 3.42 -6.45
CA ALA A 52 -8.18 2.24 -5.63
C ALA A 52 -6.71 2.14 -5.17
N TRP A 53 -5.75 2.36 -6.07
CA TRP A 53 -4.33 2.36 -5.75
C TRP A 53 -3.99 3.43 -4.71
N ARG A 54 -4.44 4.67 -4.89
CA ARG A 54 -4.18 5.80 -3.96
C ARG A 54 -4.77 5.54 -2.58
N ALA A 55 -6.02 5.08 -2.53
CA ALA A 55 -6.66 4.70 -1.26
C ALA A 55 -5.94 3.55 -0.56
N GLY A 56 -5.33 2.64 -1.33
CA GLY A 56 -4.44 1.60 -0.81
C GLY A 56 -3.17 2.19 -0.21
N TYR A 57 -2.51 3.06 -0.97
CA TYR A 57 -1.28 3.74 -0.54
C TYR A 57 -1.45 4.50 0.77
N ASP A 58 -2.52 5.27 0.91
CA ASP A 58 -2.83 6.01 2.14
C ASP A 58 -3.06 5.06 3.33
N TYR A 59 -3.77 3.94 3.12
CA TYR A 59 -3.91 2.90 4.14
C TYR A 59 -2.56 2.31 4.55
N GLY A 60 -1.72 1.95 3.57
CA GLY A 60 -0.40 1.37 3.80
C GLY A 60 0.52 2.30 4.58
N LEU A 61 0.51 3.59 4.26
CA LEU A 61 1.26 4.62 4.99
C LEU A 61 0.82 4.71 6.45
N ALA A 62 -0.49 4.76 6.70
CA ALA A 62 -1.05 4.85 8.05
C ALA A 62 -0.72 3.60 8.87
N GLU A 63 -0.89 2.42 8.28
CA GLU A 63 -0.60 1.14 8.91
C GLU A 63 0.89 0.99 9.23
N GLY A 64 1.78 1.38 8.30
CA GLY A 64 3.23 1.29 8.52
C GLY A 64 3.71 2.22 9.63
N LYS A 65 3.18 3.45 9.72
CA LYS A 65 3.48 4.40 10.81
C LYS A 65 3.04 3.88 12.17
N ALA A 66 1.93 3.13 12.24
CA ALA A 66 1.44 2.54 13.48
C ALA A 66 2.30 1.36 14.00
N GLN A 67 3.31 0.92 13.23
CA GLN A 67 4.23 -0.16 13.58
C GLN A 67 5.64 0.34 13.95
N GLN A 68 5.86 1.66 13.91
CA GLN A 68 7.09 2.32 14.38
C GLN A 68 7.00 2.62 15.89
#